data_AF-A0A1R1XLF1-F1
#
_entry.id   AF-A0A1R1XLF1-F1
#
_cell.length_a   1.000
_cell.length_b   1.000
_cell.length_c   1.000
_cell.angle_alpha   90.00
_cell.angle_beta   90.00
_cell.angle_gamma   90.00
#
_symmetry.space_group_name_H-M   'P 1'
#
loop_
_entity.id
_entity.type
_entity.pdbx_description
1 polymer ?
#
loop_
_entity_poly.entity_id
_entity_poly.type
_entity_poly.pdbx_seq_one_letter_code
_entity_poly.pdbx_strand_id
1 'polypeptide(L)'
;MVLPIRLPQFLYNLKNDKFPKYFLYALLAASSEIISENLQLKSVHIDKVYADAAMKLLREEKNLHDPHVVWACVLMTAYHWKHPDIRSMEYLLSKL
;
A
#
# COMPACT_ATOMS: atom_id res chain seq x y z
N MET A 1 -6.89 -8.23 9.05
CA MET A 1 -6.83 -8.99 7.78
C MET A 1 -5.49 -9.71 7.71
N VAL A 2 -5.47 -10.99 7.38
CA VAL A 2 -4.23 -11.78 7.32
C VAL A 2 -3.86 -11.96 5.85
N LEU A 3 -2.73 -11.38 5.43
CA LEU A 3 -2.14 -11.66 4.13
C LEU A 3 -1.53 -13.07 4.20
N PRO A 4 -1.93 -14.03 3.36
CA PRO A 4 -1.27 -15.33 3.29
C PRO A 4 0.10 -15.15 2.60
N ILE A 5 1.06 -14.58 3.32
CA ILE A 5 2.43 -14.34 2.86
C ILE A 5 3.29 -15.56 3.19
N ARG A 6 4.02 -16.04 2.19
CA ARG A 6 5.18 -16.93 2.40
C ARG A 6 6.38 -16.06 2.79
N LEU A 7 6.59 -15.87 4.09
CA LEU A 7 7.57 -14.89 4.61
C LEU A 7 8.97 -15.01 3.97
N PRO A 8 9.57 -16.21 3.81
CA PRO A 8 10.88 -16.32 3.17
C PRO A 8 10.87 -15.81 1.71
N GLN A 9 9.85 -16.17 0.94
CA GLN A 9 9.69 -15.73 -0.44
C GLN A 9 9.46 -14.22 -0.52
N PHE A 10 8.66 -13.69 0.39
CA PHE A 10 8.39 -12.26 0.49
C PHE A 10 9.68 -11.49 0.74
N LEU A 11 10.47 -11.88 1.74
CA LEU A 11 11.74 -11.22 2.06
C LEU A 11 12.75 -11.34 0.92
N TYR A 12 12.78 -12.50 0.24
CA TYR A 12 13.61 -12.68 -0.95
C TYR A 12 13.20 -11.71 -2.08
N ASN A 13 11.90 -11.59 -2.36
CA ASN A 13 11.40 -10.68 -3.39
C ASN A 13 11.66 -9.22 -3.02
N LEU A 14 11.52 -8.85 -1.74
CA LEU A 14 11.80 -7.52 -1.24
C LEU A 14 13.28 -7.16 -1.39
N LYS A 15 14.18 -8.07 -1.00
CA LYS A 15 15.64 -7.86 -1.12
C LYS A 15 16.10 -7.72 -2.58
N ASN A 16 15.43 -8.40 -3.51
CA ASN A 16 15.80 -8.44 -4.92
C ASN A 16 14.95 -7.51 -5.81
N ASP A 17 14.26 -6.52 -5.23
CA ASP A 17 13.44 -5.52 -5.94
C ASP A 17 12.42 -6.14 -6.93
N LYS A 18 11.83 -7.28 -6.56
CA LYS A 18 10.86 -8.02 -7.38
C LYS A 18 9.42 -7.57 -7.17
N PHE A 19 9.19 -6.63 -6.25
CA PHE A 19 7.85 -6.12 -5.98
C PHE A 19 7.57 -4.86 -6.78
N PRO A 20 6.34 -4.70 -7.29
CA PRO A 20 5.92 -3.45 -7.89
C PRO A 20 5.98 -2.31 -6.87
N LYS A 21 6.45 -1.14 -7.30
CA LYS A 21 6.57 0.05 -6.43
C LYS A 21 5.24 0.48 -5.82
N TYR A 22 4.14 0.36 -6.58
CA TYR A 22 2.81 0.69 -6.08
C TYR A 22 2.41 -0.15 -4.86
N PHE A 23 2.80 -1.42 -4.84
CA PHE A 23 2.53 -2.33 -3.74
C PHE A 23 3.37 -1.99 -2.51
N LEU A 24 4.66 -1.70 -2.71
CA LEU A 24 5.54 -1.27 -1.63
C LEU A 24 5.09 0.05 -1.00
N TYR A 25 4.67 1.02 -1.81
CA TYR A 25 4.15 2.29 -1.30
C TYR A 25 2.82 2.12 -0.57
N ALA A 26 1.90 1.29 -1.08
CA ALA A 26 0.67 0.97 -0.37
C ALA A 26 0.95 0.30 0.99
N LEU A 27 1.94 -0.61 1.04
CA LEU A 27 2.36 -1.26 2.28
C LEU A 27 2.93 -0.26 3.30
N LEU A 28 3.78 0.67 2.85
CA LEU A 28 4.36 1.72 3.71
C LEU A 28 3.29 2.71 4.19
N ALA A 29 2.35 3.09 3.35
CA ALA A 29 1.23 3.96 3.72
C ALA A 29 0.35 3.31 4.81
N ALA A 30 -0.01 2.03 4.64
CA ALA A 30 -0.84 1.29 5.59
C ALA A 30 -0.12 0.99 6.93
N SER A 31 1.20 0.82 6.92
CA SER A 31 2.03 0.52 8.10
C SER A 31 2.69 1.74 8.75
N SER A 32 2.43 2.94 8.21
CA SER A 32 3.04 4.21 8.63
C SER A 32 2.89 4.54 10.12
N GLU A 33 1.80 4.13 10.76
CA GLU A 33 1.57 4.31 12.19
C GLU A 33 2.62 3.55 13.03
N ILE A 34 2.85 2.27 12.70
CA ILE A 34 3.86 1.43 13.36
C ILE A 34 5.28 1.98 13.09
N ILE A 35 5.51 2.45 11.86
CA ILE A 35 6.80 3.01 11.46
C ILE A 35 7.07 4.34 12.17
N SER A 36 6.08 5.23 12.26
CA SER A 36 6.22 6.55 12.86
C SER A 36 6.41 6.48 14.38
N GLU A 37 5.78 5.52 15.05
CA GLU A 37 6.02 5.22 16.47
C GLU A 37 7.44 4.72 16.71
N ASN A 38 7.91 3.74 15.93
CA ASN A 38 9.25 3.17 16.09
C ASN A 38 10.37 4.16 15.71
N LEU A 39 10.16 5.00 14.69
CA LEU A 39 11.15 5.96 14.20
C LEU A 39 11.03 7.35 14.83
N GLN A 40 10.11 7.57 15.78
CA GLN A 40 9.81 8.86 16.41
C GLN A 40 9.50 9.99 15.41
N LEU A 41 8.95 9.66 14.24
CA LEU A 41 8.66 10.58 13.13
C LEU A 41 7.32 11.33 13.29
N LYS A 42 6.91 11.64 14.52
CA LYS A 42 5.56 12.12 14.90
C LYS A 42 5.04 13.37 14.16
N SER A 43 5.88 14.11 13.43
CA SER A 43 5.51 15.35 12.75
C SER A 43 5.44 15.24 11.22
N VAL A 44 5.83 14.11 10.62
CA VAL A 44 5.89 13.98 9.15
C VAL A 44 4.78 13.05 8.67
N HIS A 45 3.86 13.59 7.87
CA HIS A 45 2.80 12.84 7.17
C HIS A 45 3.36 12.02 6.00
N ILE A 46 4.36 11.19 6.30
CA ILE A 46 5.04 10.28 5.37
C ILE A 46 4.04 9.25 4.80
N ASP A 47 3.03 8.90 5.59
CA ASP A 47 1.91 8.05 5.22
C ASP A 47 1.18 8.56 3.97
N LYS A 48 0.84 9.85 3.94
CA LYS A 48 0.15 10.49 2.83
C LYS A 48 1.02 10.53 1.57
N VAL A 49 2.32 10.80 1.73
CA VAL A 49 3.28 10.81 0.61
C VAL A 49 3.32 9.43 -0.06
N TYR A 50 3.37 8.35 0.72
CA TYR A 50 3.33 7.00 0.19
C TYR A 50 1.96 6.63 -0.38
N ALA A 51 0.87 7.07 0.24
CA ALA A 51 -0.49 6.84 -0.26
C ALA A 51 -0.71 7.50 -1.63
N ASP A 52 -0.32 8.77 -1.78
CA ASP A 52 -0.42 9.51 -3.04
C ASP A 52 0.45 8.88 -4.13
N ALA A 53 1.67 8.46 -3.78
CA ALA A 53 2.57 7.77 -4.71
C ALA A 53 2.02 6.40 -5.14
N ALA A 54 1.46 5.62 -4.21
CA ALA A 54 0.81 4.35 -4.50
C ALA A 54 -0.39 4.54 -5.43
N MET A 55 -1.25 5.51 -5.13
CA MET A 55 -2.44 5.82 -5.95
C MET A 55 -2.08 6.26 -7.36
N LYS A 56 -1.03 7.09 -7.51
CA LYS A 56 -0.55 7.49 -8.83
C LYS A 56 -0.14 6.29 -9.66
N LEU A 57 0.71 5.41 -9.10
CA LEU A 57 1.19 4.23 -9.81
C LEU A 57 0.07 3.20 -10.08
N LEU A 58 -0.89 3.02 -9.15
CA LEU A 58 -2.06 2.15 -9.35
C LEU A 58 -3.00 2.63 -10.44
N ARG A 59 -3.07 3.94 -10.70
CA ARG A 59 -3.86 4.53 -11.80
C ARG A 59 -3.17 4.33 -13.15
N GLU A 60 -1.84 4.32 -13.16
CA GLU A 60 -1.02 4.09 -14.35
C GLU A 60 -0.90 2.59 -14.70
N GLU A 61 -1.12 1.70 -13.73
CA GLU A 61 -1.05 0.26 -13.92
C GLU A 61 -2.18 -0.26 -14.83
N LYS A 62 -1.78 -0.96 -15.90
CA LYS A 62 -2.68 -1.53 -16.91
C LYS A 62 -2.94 -3.01 -16.68
N ASN A 63 -2.03 -3.70 -15.99
CA ASN A 63 -2.17 -5.12 -15.70
C ASN A 63 -2.97 -5.34 -14.41
N LEU A 64 -4.30 -5.33 -14.54
CA LEU A 64 -5.20 -5.59 -13.41
C LEU A 64 -5.18 -7.06 -12.94
N HIS A 65 -4.55 -7.97 -13.68
CA HIS A 65 -4.42 -9.38 -13.30
C HIS A 65 -3.22 -9.64 -12.39
N ASP A 66 -2.38 -8.64 -12.12
CA ASP A 66 -1.31 -8.78 -11.14
C ASP A 66 -1.89 -8.87 -9.72
N PRO A 67 -1.68 -9.96 -8.97
CA PRO A 67 -2.18 -10.09 -7.60
C PRO A 67 -1.68 -8.98 -6.67
N HIS A 68 -0.55 -8.32 -6.97
CA HIS A 68 -0.09 -7.17 -6.20
C HIS A 68 -1.04 -5.98 -6.31
N VAL A 69 -1.79 -5.81 -7.41
CA VAL A 69 -2.81 -4.76 -7.55
C VAL A 69 -3.91 -4.95 -6.53
N VAL A 70 -4.43 -6.18 -6.40
CA VAL A 70 -5.46 -6.52 -5.42
C VAL A 70 -4.96 -6.22 -4.00
N TRP A 71 -3.75 -6.65 -3.67
CA TRP A 71 -3.18 -6.40 -2.35
C TRP A 71 -2.87 -4.93 -2.08
N ALA A 72 -2.42 -4.19 -3.08
CA ALA A 72 -2.22 -2.76 -2.97
C ALA A 72 -3.56 -2.04 -2.75
N CYS A 73 -4.64 -2.43 -3.44
CA CYS A 73 -5.98 -1.90 -3.20
C CYS A 73 -6.44 -2.15 -1.77
N VAL A 74 -6.30 -3.39 -1.27
CA VAL A 74 -6.60 -3.74 0.12
C VAL A 74 -5.84 -2.87 1.12
N LEU A 75 -4.52 -2.71 0.93
CA LEU A 75 -3.67 -1.91 1.80
C LEU A 75 -4.09 -0.43 1.77
N MET A 76 -4.43 0.10 0.59
CA MET A 76 -4.95 1.45 0.44
C MET A 76 -6.32 1.64 1.10
N THR A 77 -7.21 0.66 1.01
CA THR A 77 -8.49 0.69 1.75
C THR A 77 -8.25 0.69 3.25
N ALA A 78 -7.30 -0.11 3.74
CA ALA A 78 -6.92 -0.10 5.16
C ALA A 78 -6.33 1.25 5.60
N TYR A 79 -5.56 1.91 4.74
CA TYR A 79 -5.09 3.28 4.97
C TYR A 79 -6.25 4.29 5.05
N HIS A 80 -7.15 4.28 4.06
CA HIS A 80 -8.29 5.21 4.02
C HIS A 80 -9.32 4.93 5.11
N TRP A 81 -9.41 3.71 5.64
CA TRP A 81 -10.23 3.44 6.82
C TRP A 81 -9.78 4.27 8.04
N LYS A 82 -8.46 4.49 8.16
CA LYS A 82 -7.87 5.34 9.22
C LYS A 82 -8.01 6.83 8.88
N HIS A 83 -7.95 7.18 7.59
CA HIS A 83 -8.05 8.54 7.08
C HIS A 83 -9.11 8.64 5.97
N PRO A 84 -10.40 8.81 6.33
CA PRO A 84 -11.50 8.69 5.38
C PRO A 84 -11.40 9.71 4.24
N ASP A 85 -11.21 9.20 3.02
CA ASP A 85 -11.38 9.93 1.77
C ASP A 85 -12.34 9.12 0.87
N ILE A 86 -13.56 9.63 0.75
CA ILE A 86 -14.70 8.96 0.10
C ILE A 86 -14.40 8.70 -1.39
N ARG A 87 -13.74 9.62 -2.09
CA ARG A 87 -13.45 9.47 -3.54
C ARG A 87 -12.44 8.37 -3.80
N SER A 88 -11.45 8.26 -2.92
CA SER A 88 -10.40 7.23 -3.04
C SER A 88 -10.96 5.85 -2.68
N MET A 89 -11.83 5.76 -1.66
CA MET A 89 -12.55 4.52 -1.32
C MET A 89 -13.41 3.99 -2.48
N GLU A 90 -14.22 4.84 -3.12
CA GLU A 90 -15.07 4.44 -4.25
C GLU A 90 -14.27 3.91 -5.43
N TYR A 91 -13.15 4.57 -5.76
CA TYR A 91 -12.25 4.11 -6.81
C TYR A 91 -11.68 2.71 -6.51
N LEU A 92 -11.24 2.47 -5.27
CA LEU A 92 -10.65 1.19 -4.87
C LEU A 92 -11.68 0.05 -4.91
N LEU A 93 -12.91 0.32 -4.46
CA LEU A 93 -13.99 -0.67 -4.51
C LEU A 93 -14.41 -1.02 -5.94
N SER A 94 -14.26 -0.11 -6.89
CA SER A 94 -14.54 -0.40 -8.32
C SER A 94 -13.52 -1.33 -9.00
N LYS A 95 -12.36 -1.56 -8.37
CA LYS A 95 -11.26 -2.41 -8.89
C LYS A 95 -11.18 -3.81 -8.27
N LEU A 96 -11.91 -4.05 -7.18
CA LEU A 96 -12.05 -5.35 -6.51
C LEU A 96 -13.14 -6.19 -7.20
#